data_AF-A0A3A8KC32-F1
#
_entry.id   AF-A0A3A8KC32-F1
#
_cell.length_a   1.000
_cell.length_b   1.000
_cell.length_c   1.000
_cell.angle_alpha   90.00
_cell.angle_beta   90.00
_cell.angle_gamma   90.00
#
_symmetry.space_group_name_H-M   'P 1'
#
loop_
_entity.id
_entity.type
_entity.pdbx_description
1 polymer ?
#
loop_
_entity_poly.entity_id
_entity_poly.type
_entity_poly.pdbx_seq_one_letter_code
_entity_poly.pdbx_strand_id
1 'polypeptide(L)' 'MTGIATETREYTLPEGCPVCEADLPVRVTARGPNAVCTHCGWMGRPLITVTHQGLRVSYDDGAQA' A
#
# COMPACT_ATOMS: atom_id res chain seq x y z
N MET A 1 17.40 -3.92 23.45
CA MET A 1 17.68 -3.84 22.00
C MET A 1 16.44 -4.32 21.26
N THR A 2 15.56 -3.39 20.86
CA THR A 2 14.36 -3.72 20.10
C THR A 2 14.80 -3.88 18.65
N GLY A 3 14.86 -5.12 18.16
CA GLY A 3 15.15 -5.39 16.76
C GLY A 3 14.06 -4.77 15.89
N ILE A 4 14.41 -3.77 15.10
CA ILE A 4 13.52 -3.26 14.05
C ILE A 4 13.49 -4.38 13.02
N ALA A 5 12.42 -5.18 13.04
CA ALA A 5 12.27 -6.29 12.12
C ALA A 5 12.36 -5.74 10.68
N THR A 6 13.45 -6.06 9.98
CA THR A 6 13.65 -5.87 8.54
C THR A 6 12.76 -6.82 7.73
N GLU A 7 11.60 -7.17 8.26
CA GLU A 7 10.72 -8.17 7.67
C GLU A 7 9.89 -7.48 6.59
N THR A 8 10.09 -7.90 5.36
CA THR A 8 9.22 -7.49 4.27
C THR A 8 7.85 -8.13 4.51
N ARG A 9 6.81 -7.31 4.52
CA ARG A 9 5.43 -7.78 4.69
C ARG A 9 4.65 -7.53 3.42
N GLU A 10 3.82 -8.49 3.06
CA GLU A 10 2.97 -8.43 1.88
C GLU A 10 1.52 -8.63 2.32
N TYR A 11 0.63 -7.75 1.86
CA TYR A 11 -0.81 -7.88 2.06
C TYR A 11 -1.54 -7.36 0.83
N THR A 12 -2.79 -7.76 0.69
CA THR A 12 -3.66 -7.29 -0.39
C THR A 12 -4.73 -6.40 0.21
N LEU A 13 -4.91 -5.22 -0.37
CA LEU A 13 -6.03 -4.34 -0.08
C LEU A 13 -7.19 -4.71 -1.01
N PRO A 14 -8.31 -5.25 -0.47
CA PRO A 14 -9.50 -5.51 -1.27
C PRO A 14 -9.99 -4.20 -1.89
N GLU A 15 -10.28 -4.23 -3.18
CA GLU A 15 -10.72 -3.04 -3.95
C GLU A 15 -9.80 -1.81 -3.78
N GLY A 16 -8.52 -2.05 -3.50
CA GLY A 16 -7.58 -1.02 -3.07
C GLY A 16 -6.96 -0.20 -4.19
N CYS A 17 -7.19 -0.52 -5.47
CA CYS A 17 -6.65 0.28 -6.57
C CYS A 17 -7.50 1.54 -6.79
N PRO A 18 -6.94 2.75 -6.67
CA PRO A 18 -7.71 4.00 -6.82
C PRO A 18 -8.15 4.28 -8.27
N VAL A 19 -7.67 3.50 -9.24
CA VAL A 19 -7.96 3.69 -10.68
C VAL A 19 -9.02 2.72 -11.18
N CYS A 20 -8.91 1.43 -10.82
CA CYS A 20 -9.76 0.38 -11.38
C CYS A 20 -10.48 -0.47 -10.33
N GLU A 21 -10.35 -0.12 -9.05
CA GLU A 21 -11.02 -0.79 -7.93
C GLU A 21 -10.70 -2.29 -7.82
N ALA A 22 -9.64 -2.75 -8.49
CA ALA A 22 -9.14 -4.11 -8.31
C ALA A 22 -8.39 -4.25 -6.99
N ASP A 23 -8.26 -5.49 -6.53
CA ASP A 23 -7.43 -5.85 -5.39
C ASP A 23 -5.98 -5.40 -5.61
N LEU A 24 -5.43 -4.69 -4.63
CA LEU A 24 -4.13 -4.05 -4.73
C LEU A 24 -3.11 -4.76 -3.82
N PRO A 25 -2.13 -5.47 -4.39
CA PRO A 25 -1.03 -6.01 -3.60
C PRO A 25 -0.12 -4.87 -3.12
N VAL A 26 0.19 -4.88 -1.82
CA VAL A 26 1.07 -3.91 -1.17
C VAL A 26 2.23 -4.66 -0.53
N ARG A 27 3.44 -4.21 -0.85
CA ARG A 27 4.68 -4.68 -0.26
C ARG A 27 5.25 -3.60 0.65
N VAL A 28 5.42 -3.92 1.93
CA VAL A 28 6.04 -3.05 2.92
C VAL A 28 7.47 -3.49 3.15
N THR A 29 8.40 -2.57 2.91
CA THR A 29 9.83 -2.77 3.13
C THR A 29 10.35 -1.78 4.17
N ALA A 30 11.63 -1.87 4.53
CA ALA A 30 12.28 -0.86 5.38
C ALA A 30 12.26 0.56 4.78
N ARG A 31 12.07 0.71 3.46
CA ARG A 31 11.93 2.01 2.77
C ARG A 31 10.47 2.51 2.71
N GLY A 32 9.53 1.73 3.24
CA GLY A 32 8.11 2.01 3.23
C GLY A 32 7.30 1.10 2.29
N PRO A 33 5.98 1.36 2.20
CA PRO A 33 5.03 0.64 1.36
C PRO A 33 5.15 1.03 -0.11
N ASN A 34 5.04 0.04 -0.99
CA ASN A 34 4.89 0.21 -2.44
C ASN A 34 3.80 -0.74 -2.94
N ALA A 35 3.05 -0.31 -3.94
CA ALA A 35 1.98 -1.08 -4.54
C ALA A 35 2.01 -0.94 -6.06
N VAL A 36 1.72 -2.04 -6.75
CA VAL A 36 1.56 -2.09 -8.21
C VAL A 36 0.30 -2.87 -8.51
N CYS A 37 -0.65 -2.25 -9.21
CA CYS A 37 -1.86 -2.92 -9.61
C CYS A 37 -1.57 -3.86 -10.78
N THR A 38 -1.85 -5.15 -10.59
CA THR A 38 -1.67 -6.18 -11.63
C THR A 38 -2.71 -6.10 -12.74
N HIS A 39 -3.79 -5.34 -12.54
CA HIS A 39 -4.88 -5.17 -13.51
C HIS A 39 -4.65 -3.98 -14.45
N CYS A 40 -4.34 -2.79 -13.91
CA CYS A 40 -4.21 -1.56 -14.70
C CYS A 40 -2.79 -0.98 -14.75
N GLY A 41 -1.83 -1.57 -14.03
CA GLY A 41 -0.44 -1.10 -14.00
C GLY A 41 -0.18 0.12 -13.12
N TRP A 42 -1.20 0.68 -12.46
CA TRP A 42 -1.03 1.80 -11.52
C TRP A 42 0.03 1.48 -10.47
N MET A 43 0.92 2.43 -10.20
CA MET A 43 1.99 2.31 -9.20
C MET A 43 1.90 3.44 -8.19
N GLY A 44 2.02 3.12 -6.90
CA GLY A 44 2.01 4.15 -5.87
C GLY A 44 2.52 3.68 -4.51
N ARG A 45 2.53 4.61 -3.56
CA ARG A 45 3.03 4.42 -2.19
C ARG A 45 1.87 4.63 -1.22
N PRO A 46 1.08 3.58 -0.90
CA PRO A 46 -0.06 3.73 -0.03
C PRO A 46 0.38 3.97 1.42
N LEU A 47 -0.09 5.04 2.04
CA LEU A 47 0.05 5.31 3.46
C LEU A 47 -1.17 4.74 4.20
N ILE A 48 -0.93 3.81 5.12
CA ILE A 48 -1.99 3.26 5.97
C ILE A 48 -1.91 3.92 7.35
N THR A 49 -2.98 4.60 7.72
CA THR A 49 -3.15 5.21 9.04
C THR A 49 -4.24 4.46 9.79
N VAL A 50 -3.91 3.92 10.97
CA VAL A 50 -4.89 3.33 11.87
C VAL A 50 -5.61 4.46 12.62
N THR A 51 -6.93 4.43 12.61
CA THR A 51 -7.80 5.40 13.30
C THR A 51 -8.77 4.66 14.22
N HIS A 52 -9.43 5.37 15.14
CA HIS A 52 -10.50 4.79 15.95
C HIS A 52 -11.71 4.31 15.10
N GLN A 53 -11.83 4.78 13.86
CA GLN A 53 -12.91 4.41 12.93
C GLN A 53 -12.50 3.28 11.98
N GLY A 54 -11.28 2.73 12.12
CA GLY A 54 -10.74 1.70 11.24
C GLY A 54 -9.47 2.15 10.50
N LEU A 55 -9.22 1.59 9.33
CA LEU A 55 -8.04 1.87 8.52
C LEU A 55 -8.35 2.97 7.49
N ARG A 56 -7.52 4.01 7.47
CA ARG A 56 -7.50 5.00 6.39
C ARG A 56 -6.32 4.71 5.48
N VAL A 57 -6.60 4.49 4.20
CA VAL A 57 -5.57 4.37 3.16
C VAL A 57 -5.53 5.67 2.38
N SER A 58 -4.34 6.24 2.23
CA SER A 58 -4.10 7.41 1.39
C SER A 58 -3.01 7.09 0.40
N TYR A 59 -3.07 7.68 -0.79
CA TYR A 59 -2.06 7.49 -1.82
C TYR A 59 -1.34 8.82 -2.01
N ASP A 60 -0.02 8.81 -2.03
CA ASP A 60 0.73 10.00 -2.46
C ASP A 60 0.49 10.21 -3.97
N ASP A 61 0.12 11.42 -4.38
CA ASP A 61 -0.15 11.81 -5.78
C ASP A 61 1.08 11.71 -6.71
N GLY A 62 2.22 11.20 -6.20
CA GLY A 62 3.37 10.81 -7.02
C GLY A 62 3.12 9.59 -7.91
N ALA A 63 1.92 9.01 -7.88
CA ALA A 63 1.48 7.96 -8.78
C ALA A 63 1.22 8.52 -10.18
N GLN A 64 2.24 8.51 -11.03
CA GLN A 64 2.03 8.78 -12.46
C GLN A 64 1.36 7.58 -13.12
N ALA A 65 0.27 7.85 -13.84
CA ALA A 65 -0.40 6.92 -14.74
C ALA A 65 0.39 6.76 -16.04
#